data_AF-A0A928W1P4-F1
#
_entry.id   AF-A0A928W1P4-F1
#
_cell.length_a   1.000
_cell.length_b   1.000
_cell.length_c   1.000
_cell.angle_alpha   90.00
_cell.angle_beta   90.00
_cell.angle_gamma   90.00
#
_symmetry.space_group_name_H-M   'P 1'
#
loop_
_entity.id
_entity.type
_entity.pdbx_description
1 polymer ?
#
loop_
_entity_poly.entity_id
_entity_poly.type
_entity_poly.pdbx_seq_one_letter_code
_entity_poly.pdbx_strand_id
1 'polypeptide(L)'
;MLTQVSERTMHSVRWMLVIGWLLLIISLFYDPISPILTDPRNLMSPWHDPALYRCIKVQGTCLEEHLYPLGARIFWGTIVPSGIAIVFVLGHEFWRRICPLYFFSQIPRALGWQPKLNIQKNQWLLKNHLYVQFAFLFVGLSCRILFVNSDRRILGCFLIGTILAAIAVVFLYGGRSWCHYVCPFGLVQTIFTGTRGLLGSQAHTVSDRMVTQSMCRTIDPITKKDKPACIGCKSPCLDIDAERAYWQDLGQS
;
A
#
# COMPACT_ATOMS: atom_id res chain seq x y z
N MET A 1 -20.87 4.45 6.29
CA MET A 1 -20.94 5.56 5.31
C MET A 1 -19.91 5.40 4.18
N LEU A 2 -18.62 5.17 4.44
CA LEU A 2 -17.59 4.98 3.39
C LEU A 2 -17.80 3.74 2.48
N THR A 3 -18.56 2.75 2.94
CA THR A 3 -18.93 1.54 2.17
C THR A 3 -19.91 1.80 1.02
N GLN A 4 -20.61 2.94 1.05
CA GLN A 4 -21.60 3.35 0.05
C GLN A 4 -21.02 4.19 -1.09
N VAL A 5 -19.73 4.54 -1.02
CA VAL A 5 -19.05 5.29 -2.06
C VAL A 5 -18.97 4.43 -3.34
N SER A 6 -19.36 5.03 -4.48
CA SER A 6 -19.42 4.34 -5.77
C SER A 6 -18.03 3.96 -6.30
N GLU A 7 -17.92 2.83 -6.99
CA GLU A 7 -16.62 2.39 -7.53
C GLU A 7 -16.01 3.41 -8.52
N ARG A 8 -16.86 4.17 -9.23
CA ARG A 8 -16.40 5.21 -10.18
C ARG A 8 -15.58 6.32 -9.49
N THR A 9 -16.04 6.78 -8.33
CA THR A 9 -15.32 7.81 -7.56
C THR A 9 -14.02 7.25 -6.97
N MET A 10 -14.08 6.04 -6.41
CA MET A 10 -12.90 5.35 -5.89
C MET A 10 -11.86 5.06 -6.97
N HIS A 11 -12.28 4.77 -8.21
CA HIS A 11 -11.39 4.57 -9.33
C HIS A 11 -10.62 5.85 -9.69
N SER A 12 -11.27 7.02 -9.70
CA SER A 12 -10.60 8.31 -9.91
C SER A 12 -9.60 8.62 -8.79
N VAL A 13 -9.99 8.39 -7.53
CA VAL A 13 -9.10 8.56 -6.36
C VAL A 13 -7.87 7.64 -6.48
N ARG A 14 -8.07 6.39 -6.90
CA ARG A 14 -6.98 5.42 -7.10
C ARG A 14 -6.01 5.89 -8.18
N TRP A 15 -6.49 6.42 -9.30
CA TRP A 15 -5.64 7.00 -10.34
C TRP A 15 -4.83 8.19 -9.83
N MET A 16 -5.45 9.10 -9.08
CA MET A 16 -4.74 10.23 -8.48
C MET A 16 -3.61 9.76 -7.54
N LEU A 17 -3.89 8.78 -6.68
CA LEU A 17 -2.89 8.22 -5.77
C LEU A 17 -1.77 7.49 -6.52
N VAL A 18 -2.11 6.73 -7.57
CA VAL A 18 -1.15 6.02 -8.41
C VAL A 18 -0.23 7.01 -9.13
N ILE A 19 -0.78 8.08 -9.71
CA ILE A 19 0.01 9.13 -10.38
C ILE A 19 0.93 9.81 -9.36
N GLY A 20 0.41 10.21 -8.19
CA GLY A 20 1.22 10.82 -7.14
C GLY A 20 2.35 9.89 -6.66
N TRP A 21 2.06 8.59 -6.55
CA TRP A 21 3.06 7.60 -6.15
C TRP A 21 4.13 7.35 -7.21
N LEU A 22 3.77 7.34 -8.50
CA LEU A 22 4.74 7.27 -9.61
C LEU A 22 5.61 8.53 -9.67
N LEU A 23 5.02 9.71 -9.49
CA LEU A 23 5.78 10.97 -9.44
C LEU A 23 6.78 10.98 -8.28
N LEU A 24 6.40 10.43 -7.13
CA LEU A 24 7.33 10.25 -6.01
C LEU A 24 8.47 9.28 -6.36
N ILE A 25 8.17 8.16 -7.00
CA ILE A 25 9.23 7.22 -7.42
C ILE A 25 10.18 7.88 -8.41
N ILE A 26 9.66 8.61 -9.39
CA ILE A 26 10.47 9.36 -10.36
C ILE A 26 11.33 10.40 -9.66
N SER A 27 10.78 11.12 -8.68
CA SER A 27 11.52 12.15 -7.94
C SER A 27 12.68 11.58 -7.11
N LEU A 28 12.65 10.30 -6.75
CA LEU A 28 13.78 9.63 -6.08
C LEU A 28 15.00 9.43 -7.01
N PHE A 29 14.79 9.37 -8.33
CA PHE A 29 15.87 9.25 -9.31
C PHE A 29 16.28 10.62 -9.89
N TYR A 30 15.30 11.48 -10.14
CA TYR A 30 15.48 12.80 -10.73
C TYR A 30 14.69 13.86 -9.96
N ASP A 31 15.40 14.72 -9.24
CA ASP A 31 14.80 15.66 -8.28
C ASP A 31 15.11 17.13 -8.64
N PRO A 32 14.39 17.72 -9.61
CA PRO A 32 14.58 19.12 -9.98
C PRO A 32 13.84 20.09 -9.04
N ILE A 33 12.87 19.60 -8.26
CA ILE A 33 11.93 20.45 -7.51
C ILE A 33 12.41 20.66 -6.07
N SER A 34 12.95 19.63 -5.40
CA SER A 34 13.37 19.78 -4.00
C SER A 34 14.35 20.92 -3.78
N PRO A 35 15.38 21.15 -4.62
CA PRO A 35 16.30 22.26 -4.42
C PRO A 35 15.61 23.65 -4.41
N ILE A 36 14.55 23.83 -5.21
CA ILE A 36 13.79 25.08 -5.28
C ILE A 36 12.91 25.26 -4.03
N LEU A 37 12.35 24.15 -3.53
CA LEU A 37 11.50 24.14 -2.34
C LEU A 37 12.28 24.32 -1.03
N THR A 38 13.50 23.79 -0.97
CA THR A 38 14.38 23.91 0.20
C THR A 38 15.25 25.16 0.18
N ASP A 39 15.21 25.97 -0.90
CA ASP A 39 16.06 27.16 -1.02
C ASP A 39 15.80 28.11 0.16
N PRO A 40 16.87 28.50 0.89
CA PRO A 40 16.83 29.51 1.92
C PRO A 40 16.14 30.86 1.56
N ARG A 41 16.01 31.19 0.27
CA ARG A 41 15.41 32.46 -0.20
C ARG A 41 13.92 32.34 -0.51
N ASN A 42 13.40 31.11 -0.59
CA ASN A 42 12.02 30.86 -0.95
C ASN A 42 11.11 30.90 0.30
N LEU A 43 10.85 32.11 0.81
CA LEU A 43 10.04 32.33 2.02
C LEU A 43 8.59 31.83 1.92
N MET A 44 8.11 31.54 0.70
CA MET A 44 6.77 30.99 0.47
C MET A 44 6.70 29.47 0.62
N SER A 45 7.85 28.78 0.62
CA SER A 45 7.91 27.34 0.81
C SER A 45 7.89 27.00 2.31
N PRO A 46 6.96 26.15 2.79
CA PRO A 46 7.01 25.64 4.17
C PRO A 46 8.24 24.78 4.47
N TRP A 47 8.98 24.37 3.43
CA TRP A 47 10.13 23.46 3.50
C TRP A 47 11.46 24.20 3.34
N HIS A 48 11.41 25.53 3.29
CA HIS A 48 12.57 26.41 3.29
C HIS A 48 13.38 26.21 4.57
N ASP A 49 14.69 25.93 4.44
CA ASP A 49 15.58 25.79 5.59
C ASP A 49 16.52 27.00 5.72
N PRO A 50 16.31 27.88 6.71
CA PRO A 50 17.20 29.03 6.95
C PRO A 50 18.55 28.62 7.52
N ALA A 51 18.73 27.38 8.00
CA ALA A 51 20.00 26.87 8.49
C ALA A 51 20.99 26.54 7.36
N LEU A 52 20.52 26.42 6.11
CA LEU A 52 21.33 25.99 4.97
C LEU A 52 22.47 26.96 4.60
N TYR A 53 22.37 28.24 5.01
CA TYR A 53 23.46 29.23 4.87
C TYR A 53 24.27 29.43 6.15
N ARG A 54 23.97 28.73 7.24
CA ARG A 54 24.73 28.82 8.48
C ARG A 54 25.86 27.79 8.43
N CYS A 55 27.10 28.24 8.57
CA CYS A 55 28.21 27.31 8.78
C CYS A 55 27.96 26.54 10.09
N ILE A 56 27.80 25.23 9.99
CA ILE A 56 27.79 24.33 11.13
C ILE A 56 29.24 23.90 11.37
N LYS A 57 29.82 24.34 12.50
CA LYS A 57 31.18 23.97 12.89
C LYS A 57 31.18 22.55 13.46
N VAL A 58 31.78 21.60 12.75
CA VAL A 58 32.06 20.24 13.24
C VAL A 58 33.58 20.11 13.38
N GLN A 59 34.05 19.84 14.61
CA GLN A 59 35.49 19.75 14.92
C GLN A 59 36.31 20.98 14.46
N GLY A 60 35.71 22.18 14.53
CA GLY A 60 36.36 23.43 14.12
C GLY A 60 36.36 23.71 12.61
N THR A 61 35.91 22.76 11.79
CA THR A 61 35.73 22.95 10.34
C THR A 61 34.30 23.35 10.01
N CYS A 62 34.13 24.34 9.13
CA CYS A 62 32.82 24.70 8.57
C CYS A 62 32.43 23.66 7.53
N LEU A 63 31.36 22.90 7.78
CA LEU A 63 30.73 22.07 6.76
C LEU A 63 29.56 22.84 6.16
N GLU A 64 29.57 22.99 4.85
CA GLU A 64 28.42 23.53 4.11
C GLU A 64 27.35 22.44 4.01
N GLU A 65 26.12 22.77 4.42
CA GLU A 65 24.99 21.87 4.32
C GLU A 65 24.41 21.95 2.91
N HIS A 66 24.36 20.82 2.21
CA HIS A 66 23.78 20.75 0.88
C HIS A 66 22.26 20.59 0.95
N LEU A 67 21.56 21.09 -0.08
CA LEU A 67 20.12 20.92 -0.24
C LEU A 67 19.75 19.43 -0.16
N TYR A 68 18.87 19.09 0.77
CA TYR A 68 18.48 17.71 1.00
C TYR A 68 17.28 17.31 0.11
N PRO A 69 17.24 16.08 -0.41
CA PRO A 69 16.11 15.61 -1.20
C PRO A 69 14.88 15.35 -0.31
N LEU A 70 13.70 15.78 -0.77
CA LEU A 70 12.46 15.65 -0.01
C LEU A 70 11.79 14.27 -0.14
N GLY A 71 12.02 13.54 -1.25
CA GLY A 71 11.28 12.33 -1.58
C GLY A 71 11.30 11.25 -0.48
N ALA A 72 12.48 10.94 0.05
CA ALA A 72 12.60 9.95 1.14
C ALA A 72 11.94 10.42 2.44
N ARG A 73 12.01 11.72 2.77
CA ARG A 73 11.37 12.30 3.95
C ARG A 73 9.85 12.28 3.83
N ILE A 74 9.30 12.64 2.68
CA ILE A 74 7.85 12.58 2.42
C ILE A 74 7.37 11.13 2.51
N PHE A 75 8.09 10.18 1.92
CA PHE A 75 7.71 8.77 1.96
C PHE A 75 7.67 8.23 3.40
N TRP A 76 8.75 8.38 4.15
CA TRP A 76 8.86 7.81 5.49
C TRP A 76 8.18 8.63 6.59
N GLY A 77 8.19 9.96 6.48
CA GLY A 77 7.67 10.88 7.47
C GLY A 77 6.20 11.23 7.29
N THR A 78 5.67 11.14 6.07
CA THR A 78 4.27 11.49 5.79
C THR A 78 3.48 10.29 5.31
N ILE A 79 3.91 9.63 4.22
CA ILE A 79 3.09 8.61 3.53
C ILE A 79 2.91 7.36 4.38
N VAL A 80 4.00 6.78 4.91
CA VAL A 80 3.92 5.55 5.72
C VAL A 80 3.10 5.76 7.00
N PRO A 81 3.34 6.80 7.83
CA PRO A 81 2.50 7.09 9.00
C PRO A 81 1.04 7.35 8.65
N SER A 82 0.79 8.10 7.56
CA SER A 82 -0.57 8.38 7.09
C SER A 82 -1.29 7.10 6.67
N GLY A 83 -0.59 6.16 6.01
CA GLY A 83 -1.15 4.85 5.66
C GLY A 83 -1.57 4.04 6.88
N ILE A 84 -0.73 4.00 7.92
CA ILE A 84 -1.04 3.33 9.19
C ILE A 84 -2.25 3.99 9.86
N ALA A 85 -2.27 5.33 9.94
CA ALA A 85 -3.38 6.07 10.53
C ALA A 85 -4.69 5.83 9.77
N ILE A 86 -4.66 5.83 8.43
CA ILE A 86 -5.81 5.53 7.58
C ILE A 86 -6.33 4.12 7.84
N VAL A 87 -5.45 3.12 7.92
CA VAL A 87 -5.82 1.73 8.21
C VAL A 87 -6.47 1.61 9.58
N PHE A 88 -5.89 2.22 10.59
CA PHE A 88 -6.41 2.17 11.96
C PHE A 88 -7.80 2.81 12.06
N VAL A 89 -7.99 4.00 11.47
CA VAL A 89 -9.24 4.77 11.56
C VAL A 89 -10.32 4.23 10.62
N LEU A 90 -9.99 3.99 9.35
CA LEU A 90 -10.96 3.65 8.29
C LEU A 90 -11.06 2.14 8.03
N GLY A 91 -10.16 1.35 8.60
CA GLY A 91 -10.14 -0.11 8.51
C GLY A 91 -9.49 -0.66 7.24
N HIS A 92 -9.39 -1.99 7.19
CA HIS A 92 -8.89 -2.75 6.04
C HIS A 92 -9.55 -2.35 4.73
N GLU A 93 -10.86 -2.21 4.78
CA GLU A 93 -11.75 -2.08 3.63
C GLU A 93 -11.46 -0.85 2.79
N PHE A 94 -11.27 0.28 3.46
CA PHE A 94 -10.96 1.53 2.79
C PHE A 94 -9.53 1.49 2.25
N TRP A 95 -8.59 1.03 3.08
CA TRP A 95 -7.18 0.92 2.69
C TRP A 95 -6.99 0.09 1.42
N ARG A 96 -7.62 -1.07 1.33
CA ARG A 96 -7.49 -1.97 0.17
C ARG A 96 -8.03 -1.36 -1.12
N ARG A 97 -9.00 -0.44 -1.04
CA ARG A 97 -9.55 0.27 -2.22
C ARG A 97 -8.64 1.38 -2.74
N ILE A 98 -7.90 2.03 -1.84
CA ILE A 98 -7.01 3.16 -2.18
C ILE A 98 -5.55 2.76 -2.39
N CYS A 99 -5.15 1.56 -1.94
CA CYS A 99 -3.77 1.11 -1.99
C CYS A 99 -3.19 1.13 -3.42
N PRO A 100 -2.13 1.92 -3.69
CA PRO A 100 -1.55 2.01 -5.03
C PRO A 100 -0.90 0.69 -5.45
N LEU A 101 -0.30 -0.05 -4.51
CA LEU A 101 0.30 -1.36 -4.80
C LEU A 101 -0.74 -2.39 -5.25
N TYR A 102 -1.96 -2.32 -4.70
CA TYR A 102 -3.07 -3.15 -5.16
C TYR A 102 -3.40 -2.84 -6.63
N PHE A 103 -3.48 -1.57 -7.02
CA PHE A 103 -3.72 -1.18 -8.41
C PHE A 103 -2.69 -1.79 -9.37
N PHE A 104 -1.40 -1.62 -9.08
CA PHE A 104 -0.33 -2.18 -9.92
C PHE A 104 -0.38 -3.71 -9.96
N SER A 105 -0.65 -4.37 -8.83
CA SER A 105 -0.73 -5.83 -8.79
C SER A 105 -1.81 -6.40 -9.72
N GLN A 106 -2.85 -5.62 -10.07
CA GLN A 106 -3.93 -6.04 -10.95
C GLN A 106 -3.64 -5.82 -12.45
N ILE A 107 -2.49 -5.26 -12.82
CA ILE A 107 -2.10 -5.05 -14.23
C ILE A 107 -2.16 -6.35 -15.06
N PRO A 108 -1.62 -7.50 -14.61
CA PRO A 108 -1.71 -8.76 -15.37
C PRO A 108 -3.15 -9.13 -15.76
N ARG A 109 -4.09 -8.88 -14.84
CA ARG A 109 -5.52 -9.14 -15.08
C ARG A 109 -6.13 -8.12 -16.04
N ALA A 110 -5.77 -6.85 -15.91
CA ALA A 110 -6.22 -5.80 -16.83
C ALA A 110 -5.75 -6.06 -18.27
N LEU A 111 -4.59 -6.70 -18.43
CA LEU A 111 -4.05 -7.18 -19.71
C LEU A 111 -4.71 -8.49 -20.20
N GLY A 112 -5.64 -9.07 -19.43
CA GLY A 112 -6.34 -10.31 -19.79
C GLY A 112 -5.49 -11.57 -19.63
N TRP A 113 -4.34 -11.51 -18.94
CA TRP A 113 -3.50 -12.68 -18.72
C TRP A 113 -4.15 -13.63 -17.71
N GLN A 114 -4.16 -14.92 -18.05
CA GLN A 114 -4.62 -15.96 -17.16
C GLN A 114 -3.50 -16.40 -16.21
N PRO A 115 -3.83 -16.72 -14.94
CA PRO A 115 -2.85 -17.19 -13.99
C PRO A 115 -2.27 -18.54 -14.44
N LYS A 116 -0.95 -18.68 -14.33
CA LYS A 116 -0.26 -19.93 -14.69
C LYS A 116 -0.44 -21.03 -13.65
N LEU A 117 -0.57 -20.64 -12.38
CA LEU A 117 -0.63 -21.55 -11.24
C LEU A 117 -1.92 -21.32 -10.47
N ASN A 118 -2.50 -22.41 -9.96
CA ASN A 118 -3.64 -22.31 -9.06
C ASN A 118 -3.12 -22.26 -7.61
N ILE A 119 -3.43 -21.16 -6.91
CA ILE A 119 -3.06 -20.96 -5.51
C ILE A 119 -3.57 -22.08 -4.61
N GLN A 120 -4.75 -22.65 -4.88
CA GLN A 120 -5.35 -23.72 -4.08
C GLN A 120 -4.52 -25.01 -4.07
N LYS A 121 -3.67 -25.23 -5.09
CA LYS A 121 -2.75 -26.37 -5.11
C LYS A 121 -1.56 -26.18 -4.16
N ASN A 122 -1.20 -24.94 -3.83
CA ASN A 122 -0.08 -24.63 -2.95
C ASN A 122 -0.52 -24.57 -1.48
N GLN A 123 -0.78 -25.74 -0.90
CA GLN A 123 -1.23 -25.88 0.50
C GLN A 123 -0.23 -25.30 1.51
N TRP A 124 1.08 -25.32 1.21
CA TRP A 124 2.10 -24.74 2.08
C TRP A 124 1.93 -23.22 2.21
N LEU A 125 1.76 -22.51 1.08
CA LEU A 125 1.58 -21.06 1.10
C LEU A 125 0.24 -20.68 1.75
N LEU A 126 -0.82 -21.47 1.56
CA LEU A 126 -2.09 -21.23 2.25
C LEU A 126 -1.95 -21.33 3.77
N LYS A 127 -1.23 -22.33 4.30
CA LYS A 127 -1.06 -22.52 5.74
C LYS A 127 -0.06 -21.54 6.34
N ASN A 128 1.07 -21.30 5.66
CA ASN A 128 2.20 -20.56 6.21
C ASN A 128 2.29 -19.10 5.77
N HIS A 129 1.23 -18.54 5.19
CA HIS A 129 1.22 -17.15 4.70
C HIS A 129 1.56 -16.11 5.76
N LEU A 130 1.07 -16.27 7.01
CA LEU A 130 1.40 -15.33 8.09
C LEU A 130 2.91 -15.32 8.37
N TYR A 131 3.56 -16.49 8.37
CA TYR A 131 5.01 -16.60 8.52
C TYR A 131 5.76 -15.96 7.35
N VAL A 132 5.27 -16.15 6.11
CA VAL A 132 5.85 -15.52 4.92
C VAL A 132 5.73 -14.00 4.98
N GLN A 133 4.56 -13.47 5.34
CA GLN A 133 4.34 -12.04 5.51
C GLN A 133 5.22 -11.45 6.62
N PHE A 134 5.33 -12.15 7.75
CA PHE A 134 6.21 -11.75 8.85
C PHE A 134 7.68 -11.75 8.44
N ALA A 135 8.14 -12.80 7.73
CA ALA A 135 9.50 -12.87 7.23
C ALA A 135 9.82 -11.71 6.26
N PHE A 136 8.92 -11.40 5.33
CA PHE A 136 9.09 -10.24 4.45
C PHE A 136 9.03 -8.91 5.19
N LEU A 137 8.20 -8.79 6.24
CA LEU A 137 8.17 -7.60 7.09
C LEU A 137 9.50 -7.43 7.82
N PHE A 138 10.01 -8.50 8.43
CA PHE A 138 11.29 -8.50 9.15
C PHE A 138 12.45 -8.13 8.21
N VAL A 139 12.58 -8.84 7.09
CA VAL A 139 13.61 -8.54 6.08
C VAL A 139 13.47 -7.12 5.55
N GLY A 140 12.24 -6.65 5.30
CA GLY A 140 11.96 -5.29 4.84
C GLY A 140 12.39 -4.23 5.87
N LEU A 141 12.12 -4.44 7.16
CA LEU A 141 12.53 -3.54 8.23
C LEU A 141 14.06 -3.53 8.42
N SER A 142 14.71 -4.69 8.37
CA SER A 142 16.19 -4.76 8.42
C SER A 142 16.82 -4.07 7.21
N CYS A 143 16.30 -4.33 6.00
CA CYS A 143 16.73 -3.67 4.77
C CYS A 143 16.51 -2.16 4.83
N ARG A 144 15.43 -1.70 5.47
CA ARG A 144 15.15 -0.28 5.67
C ARG A 144 16.28 0.42 6.41
N ILE A 145 16.68 -0.13 7.56
CA ILE A 145 17.69 0.46 8.44
C ILE A 145 19.07 0.41 7.79
N LEU A 146 19.41 -0.70 7.11
CA LEU A 146 20.75 -0.92 6.56
C LEU A 146 21.00 -0.22 5.21
N PHE A 147 20.00 -0.19 4.32
CA PHE A 147 20.21 0.23 2.92
C PHE A 147 19.27 1.32 2.47
N VAL A 148 17.96 1.13 2.66
CA VAL A 148 16.94 2.00 2.03
C VAL A 148 16.97 3.43 2.57
N ASN A 149 17.36 3.61 3.83
CA ASN A 149 17.53 4.94 4.42
C ASN A 149 18.85 5.63 4.01
N SER A 150 19.82 4.88 3.46
CA SER A 150 21.14 5.43 3.13
C SER A 150 21.13 6.25 1.84
N ASP A 151 20.31 5.88 0.84
CA ASP A 151 20.32 6.54 -0.47
C ASP A 151 18.91 6.56 -1.10
N ARG A 152 18.58 7.69 -1.73
CA ARG A 152 17.28 7.92 -2.39
C ARG A 152 17.01 6.97 -3.56
N ARG A 153 18.03 6.64 -4.36
CA ARG A 153 17.93 5.73 -5.52
C ARG A 153 17.72 4.31 -5.05
N ILE A 154 18.35 3.90 -3.94
CA ILE A 154 18.10 2.58 -3.32
C ILE A 154 16.63 2.48 -2.89
N LEU A 155 16.07 3.53 -2.28
CA LEU A 155 14.63 3.57 -1.98
C LEU A 155 13.77 3.48 -3.26
N GLY A 156 14.12 4.22 -4.31
CA GLY A 156 13.41 4.13 -5.60
C GLY A 156 13.43 2.71 -6.18
N CYS A 157 14.61 2.08 -6.21
CA CYS A 157 14.78 0.71 -6.68
C CYS A 157 14.01 -0.30 -5.81
N PHE A 158 14.01 -0.11 -4.49
CA PHE A 158 13.25 -0.94 -3.57
C PHE A 158 11.74 -0.84 -3.86
N LEU A 159 11.21 0.37 -4.02
CA LEU A 159 9.79 0.57 -4.36
C LEU A 159 9.44 -0.06 -5.70
N ILE A 160 10.23 0.17 -6.75
CA ILE A 160 10.02 -0.48 -8.06
C ILE A 160 10.07 -2.01 -7.94
N GLY A 161 11.06 -2.53 -7.22
CA GLY A 161 11.20 -3.97 -6.97
C GLY A 161 9.95 -4.57 -6.30
N THR A 162 9.36 -3.87 -5.33
CA THR A 162 8.10 -4.32 -4.70
C THR A 162 6.91 -4.32 -5.65
N ILE A 163 6.82 -3.36 -6.58
CA ILE A 163 5.77 -3.35 -7.63
C ILE A 163 5.93 -4.57 -8.51
N LEU A 164 7.14 -4.80 -9.01
CA LEU A 164 7.44 -5.90 -9.94
C LEU A 164 7.17 -7.24 -9.26
N ALA A 165 7.54 -7.41 -7.99
CA ALA A 165 7.22 -8.59 -7.20
C ALA A 165 5.70 -8.79 -7.06
N ALA A 166 4.95 -7.73 -6.77
CA ALA A 166 3.50 -7.79 -6.66
C ALA A 166 2.82 -8.19 -7.99
N ILE A 167 3.28 -7.61 -9.11
CA ILE A 167 2.84 -7.96 -10.46
C ILE A 167 3.17 -9.43 -10.75
N ALA A 168 4.39 -9.88 -10.44
CA ALA A 168 4.83 -11.25 -10.70
C ALA A 168 4.00 -12.28 -9.93
N VAL A 169 3.72 -12.05 -8.65
CA VAL A 169 2.90 -12.97 -7.83
C VAL A 169 1.47 -13.05 -8.36
N VAL A 170 0.86 -11.92 -8.73
CA VAL A 170 -0.50 -11.94 -9.30
C VAL A 170 -0.52 -12.53 -10.71
N PHE A 171 0.53 -12.34 -11.50
CA PHE A 171 0.67 -13.01 -12.79
C PHE A 171 0.75 -14.53 -12.65
N LEU A 172 1.46 -15.03 -11.62
CA LEU A 172 1.61 -16.47 -11.37
C LEU A 172 0.33 -17.09 -10.81
N TYR A 173 -0.18 -16.56 -9.69
CA TYR A 173 -1.27 -17.18 -8.92
C TYR A 173 -2.65 -16.58 -9.19
N GLY A 174 -2.71 -15.44 -9.87
CA GLY A 174 -3.94 -14.73 -10.16
C GLY A 174 -4.54 -14.01 -8.97
N GLY A 175 -5.69 -13.40 -9.23
CA GLY A 175 -6.56 -12.86 -8.20
C GLY A 175 -5.94 -11.75 -7.35
N ARG A 176 -6.13 -11.84 -6.04
CA ARG A 176 -5.55 -10.93 -5.03
C ARG A 176 -4.45 -11.62 -4.21
N SER A 177 -3.70 -12.52 -4.84
CA SER A 177 -2.73 -13.40 -4.18
C SER A 177 -1.63 -12.64 -3.44
N TRP A 178 -1.05 -11.59 -4.03
CA TRP A 178 -0.02 -10.77 -3.37
C TRP A 178 -0.49 -10.24 -2.01
N CYS A 179 -1.61 -9.51 -2.00
CA CYS A 179 -2.13 -8.86 -0.80
C CYS A 179 -2.52 -9.86 0.30
N HIS A 180 -3.05 -11.04 -0.08
CA HIS A 180 -3.53 -12.03 0.90
C HIS A 180 -2.43 -12.95 1.44
N TYR A 181 -1.42 -13.30 0.63
CA TYR A 181 -0.45 -14.34 1.02
C TYR A 181 0.98 -13.86 1.19
N VAL A 182 1.37 -12.74 0.58
CA VAL A 182 2.79 -12.33 0.47
C VAL A 182 3.07 -10.95 1.04
N CYS A 183 2.13 -10.01 0.91
CA CYS A 183 2.32 -8.61 1.27
C CYS A 183 2.65 -8.44 2.76
N PRO A 184 3.81 -7.87 3.12
CA PRO A 184 4.21 -7.71 4.53
C PRO A 184 3.30 -6.74 5.28
N PHE A 185 2.68 -5.79 4.58
CA PHE A 185 1.70 -4.87 5.17
C PHE A 185 0.40 -5.58 5.57
N GLY A 186 0.08 -6.74 4.97
CA GLY A 186 -1.10 -7.52 5.35
C GLY A 186 -1.08 -7.90 6.83
N LEU A 187 0.08 -8.33 7.34
CA LEU A 187 0.26 -8.66 8.76
C LEU A 187 0.09 -7.43 9.66
N VAL A 188 0.74 -6.31 9.31
CA VAL A 188 0.64 -5.04 10.05
C VAL A 188 -0.83 -4.66 10.20
N GLN A 189 -1.56 -4.75 9.10
CA GLN A 189 -2.96 -4.43 9.08
C GLN A 189 -3.79 -5.38 9.97
N THR A 190 -3.58 -6.69 9.92
CA THR A 190 -4.25 -7.65 10.81
C THR A 190 -4.03 -7.33 12.30
N ILE A 191 -2.82 -6.89 12.67
CA ILE A 191 -2.50 -6.51 14.04
C ILE A 191 -3.20 -5.21 14.45
N PHE A 192 -3.17 -4.17 13.61
CA PHE A 192 -3.72 -2.85 13.94
C PHE A 192 -5.25 -2.79 13.87
N THR A 193 -5.87 -3.51 12.94
CA THR A 193 -7.34 -3.49 12.78
C THR A 193 -8.03 -4.66 13.46
N GLY A 194 -7.33 -5.76 13.77
CA GLY A 194 -7.95 -6.97 14.32
C GLY A 194 -9.17 -7.39 13.51
N THR A 195 -10.34 -7.42 14.14
CA THR A 195 -11.63 -7.72 13.50
C THR A 195 -12.25 -6.54 12.74
N ARG A 196 -11.92 -5.29 13.07
CA ARG A 196 -12.49 -4.08 12.44
C ARG A 196 -11.68 -2.80 12.68
N GLY A 197 -11.69 -1.89 11.71
CA GLY A 197 -11.23 -0.50 11.93
C GLY A 197 -12.19 0.29 12.83
N LEU A 198 -11.71 1.40 13.40
CA LEU A 198 -12.48 2.22 14.35
C LEU A 198 -13.83 2.69 13.79
N LEU A 199 -13.87 3.08 12.52
CA LEU A 199 -15.08 3.50 11.80
C LEU A 199 -15.61 2.41 10.84
N GLY A 200 -15.18 1.16 11.02
CA GLY A 200 -15.59 0.03 10.18
C GLY A 200 -17.05 -0.39 10.43
N SER A 201 -17.80 -0.67 9.37
CA SER A 201 -19.12 -1.30 9.47
C SER A 201 -19.01 -2.80 9.71
N GLN A 202 -19.95 -3.39 10.44
CA GLN A 202 -20.00 -4.85 10.63
C GLN A 202 -20.55 -5.55 9.38
N ALA A 203 -19.86 -6.58 8.91
CA ALA A 203 -20.23 -7.32 7.71
C ALA A 203 -21.64 -7.95 7.82
N HIS A 204 -22.00 -8.47 9.00
CA HIS A 204 -23.29 -9.12 9.27
C HIS A 204 -24.50 -8.17 9.41
N THR A 205 -24.27 -6.86 9.56
CA THR A 205 -25.35 -5.87 9.75
C THR A 205 -25.87 -5.27 8.43
N VAL A 206 -25.23 -5.62 7.31
CA VAL A 206 -25.57 -5.11 5.99
C VAL A 206 -26.48 -6.12 5.31
N SER A 207 -27.62 -5.67 4.76
CA SER A 207 -28.60 -6.56 4.13
C SER A 207 -28.01 -7.31 2.92
N ASP A 208 -28.48 -8.55 2.69
CA ASP A 208 -28.03 -9.46 1.61
C ASP A 208 -28.03 -8.88 0.18
N ARG A 209 -28.67 -7.71 -0.03
CA ARG A 209 -28.75 -7.02 -1.32
C ARG A 209 -27.77 -5.85 -1.48
N MET A 210 -27.08 -5.44 -0.42
CA MET A 210 -26.04 -4.44 -0.51
C MET A 210 -24.70 -5.16 -0.66
N VAL A 211 -23.94 -4.82 -1.70
CA VAL A 211 -22.58 -5.35 -1.89
C VAL A 211 -21.75 -4.95 -0.67
N THR A 212 -21.52 -5.91 0.22
CA THR A 212 -20.68 -5.73 1.39
C THR A 212 -19.24 -5.48 0.97
N GLN A 213 -18.48 -5.11 1.99
CA GLN A 213 -17.07 -4.75 2.08
C GLN A 213 -16.13 -5.40 1.04
N SER A 214 -15.11 -4.63 0.61
CA SER A 214 -14.03 -4.74 -0.43
C SER A 214 -14.04 -5.83 -1.51
N MET A 215 -15.17 -6.50 -1.72
CA MET A 215 -15.48 -7.33 -2.87
C MET A 215 -15.11 -6.56 -4.12
N CYS A 216 -14.60 -7.29 -5.09
CA CYS A 216 -14.23 -6.69 -6.36
C CYS A 216 -15.53 -6.30 -7.03
N ARG A 217 -15.87 -5.01 -7.03
CA ARG A 217 -17.06 -4.50 -7.68
C ARG A 217 -16.73 -4.29 -9.15
N THR A 218 -17.58 -4.79 -10.02
CA THR A 218 -17.57 -4.42 -11.44
C THR A 218 -18.84 -3.66 -11.73
N ILE A 219 -18.74 -2.59 -12.51
CA ILE A 219 -19.92 -1.84 -12.95
C ILE A 219 -20.56 -2.63 -14.08
N ASP A 220 -21.84 -2.96 -13.92
CA ASP A 220 -22.62 -3.57 -15.00
C ASP A 220 -22.79 -2.56 -16.14
N PRO A 221 -22.36 -2.86 -17.38
CA PRO A 221 -22.44 -1.91 -18.49
C PRO A 221 -23.87 -1.46 -18.82
N ILE A 222 -24.87 -2.31 -18.52
CA ILE A 222 -26.28 -2.04 -18.82
C ILE A 222 -26.95 -1.29 -17.67
N THR A 223 -26.90 -1.83 -16.45
CA THR A 223 -27.64 -1.25 -15.31
C THR A 223 -26.87 -0.15 -14.59
N LYS A 224 -25.58 0.06 -14.89
CA LYS A 224 -24.64 0.96 -14.19
C LYS A 224 -24.59 0.75 -12.67
N LYS A 225 -25.04 -0.40 -12.19
CA LYS A 225 -25.02 -0.80 -10.78
C LYS A 225 -23.79 -1.66 -10.49
N ASP A 226 -23.33 -1.62 -9.25
CA ASP A 226 -22.22 -2.43 -8.77
C ASP A 226 -22.64 -3.91 -8.72
N LYS A 227 -21.90 -4.79 -9.40
CA LYS A 227 -22.03 -6.26 -9.30
C LYS A 227 -20.82 -6.84 -8.56
N PRO A 228 -21.00 -7.86 -7.71
CA PRO A 228 -19.88 -8.57 -7.10
C PRO A 228 -19.15 -9.41 -8.17
N ALA A 229 -17.83 -9.27 -8.24
CA ALA A 229 -16.95 -10.10 -9.05
C ALA A 229 -16.09 -10.96 -8.12
N CYS A 230 -16.20 -12.28 -8.24
CA CYS A 230 -15.34 -13.22 -7.53
C CYS A 230 -13.94 -13.23 -8.16
N ILE A 231 -12.91 -12.87 -7.38
CA ILE A 231 -11.52 -12.76 -7.87
C ILE A 231 -10.62 -13.93 -7.40
N GLY A 232 -11.19 -15.04 -6.92
CA GLY A 232 -10.37 -16.17 -6.45
C GLY A 232 -9.59 -15.81 -5.20
N CYS A 233 -10.32 -15.50 -4.12
CA CYS A 233 -9.75 -15.18 -2.81
C CYS A 233 -9.60 -16.43 -1.94
N LYS A 234 -8.77 -16.32 -0.88
CA LYS A 234 -8.72 -17.26 0.25
C LYS A 234 -10.12 -17.43 0.85
N SER A 235 -10.45 -18.62 1.32
CA SER A 235 -11.63 -18.85 2.17
C SER A 235 -11.14 -19.18 3.58
N PRO A 236 -11.49 -18.40 4.60
CA PRO A 236 -12.33 -17.20 4.58
C PRO A 236 -11.59 -16.01 3.94
N CYS A 237 -12.33 -15.12 3.28
CA CYS A 237 -11.73 -13.95 2.66
C CYS A 237 -11.85 -12.75 3.58
N LEU A 238 -10.71 -12.18 3.99
CA LEU A 238 -10.67 -10.94 4.78
C LEU A 238 -11.44 -9.78 4.10
N ASP A 239 -11.47 -9.75 2.76
CA ASP A 239 -12.21 -8.74 2.00
C ASP A 239 -13.74 -8.89 2.06
N ILE A 240 -14.24 -10.07 2.44
CA ILE A 240 -15.68 -10.37 2.51
C ILE A 240 -16.15 -10.22 3.96
N ASP A 241 -15.40 -10.82 4.87
CA ASP A 241 -15.71 -10.87 6.29
C ASP A 241 -14.40 -10.86 7.08
N ALA A 242 -14.01 -9.65 7.50
CA ALA A 242 -12.76 -9.44 8.21
C ALA A 242 -12.76 -10.13 9.58
N GLU A 243 -13.91 -10.17 10.25
CA GLU A 243 -14.06 -10.78 11.57
C GLU A 243 -13.92 -12.30 11.50
N ARG A 244 -14.66 -12.95 10.59
CA ARG A 244 -14.55 -14.40 10.40
C ARG A 244 -13.15 -14.81 9.96
N ALA A 245 -12.52 -14.04 9.08
CA ALA A 245 -11.15 -14.31 8.65
C ALA A 245 -10.15 -14.20 9.80
N TYR A 246 -10.27 -13.16 10.63
CA TYR A 246 -9.43 -12.96 11.81
C TYR A 246 -9.52 -14.13 12.80
N TRP A 247 -10.73 -14.54 13.18
CA TRP A 247 -10.92 -15.63 14.13
C TRP A 247 -10.46 -16.99 13.60
N GLN A 248 -10.64 -17.25 12.30
CA GLN A 248 -10.18 -18.50 11.69
C GLN A 248 -8.66 -18.56 11.57
N ASP A 249 -8.00 -17.43 11.29
CA ASP A 249 -6.55 -17.38 11.22
C ASP A 249 -5.91 -17.55 12.61
N LEU A 250 -6.55 -17.07 13.68
CA LEU A 250 -6.13 -17.34 15.06
C LEU A 250 -6.45 -18.77 15.52
N GLY A 251 -7.58 -19.35 15.10
CA GLY A 251 -7.96 -20.70 15.51
C GLY A 251 -7.15 -21.82 14.84
N GLN A 252 -6.34 -21.49 13.82
CA GLN A 252 -5.50 -22.44 13.08
C GLN A 252 -4.03 -22.43 13.55
N SER A 253 -3.64 -21.55 14.47
CA SER A 253 -2.29 -21.50 15.06
C SER A 253 -2.09 -22.48 16.20
#